data_AF-A0A0G1XIX9-F1
#
_entry.id   AF-A0A0G1XIX9-F1
#
_cell.length_a   1.000
_cell.length_b   1.000
_cell.length_c   1.000
_cell.angle_alpha   90.00
_cell.angle_beta   90.00
_cell.angle_gamma   90.00
#
_symmetry.space_group_name_H-M   'P 1'
#
loop_
_entity.id
_entity.type
_entity.pdbx_description
1 polymer ?
#
loop_
_entity_poly.entity_id
_entity_poly.type
_entity_poly.pdbx_seq_one_letter_code
_entity_poly.pdbx_strand_id
1 'polypeptide(L)'
;MKEAFRRAATRVSNLAGTATVFLAAVAVVIIWSVTGPLFDFSDTWQLVINTGTTIVTFLMVFLIQNTQNRDGKAVQIKLDELIRATKGARAQYVGLEDMSDQDLATLEDGFKRMAQNPSSARAIEKMRGKLNEEHKRRHRVHTTHAHTDLSPAEASPDSPNTAQTITAADGRTYRQVHGRMLPRHRTHAHGTRRVLR
;
A
#
# COMPACT_ATOMS: atom_id res chain seq x y z
N MET A 1 20.14 26.22 -5.48
CA MET A 1 21.01 25.43 -6.38
C MET A 1 20.62 23.94 -6.46
N LYS A 2 20.46 23.20 -5.36
CA LYS A 2 20.09 21.76 -5.36
C LYS A 2 18.85 21.44 -6.21
N GLU A 3 17.82 22.28 -6.15
CA GLU A 3 16.56 22.09 -6.86
C GLU A 3 16.67 22.28 -8.39
N ALA A 4 17.49 23.23 -8.85
CA ALA A 4 17.72 23.46 -10.28
C ALA A 4 18.57 22.35 -10.90
N PHE A 5 19.66 21.96 -10.22
CA PHE A 5 20.46 20.79 -10.60
C PHE A 5 19.59 19.52 -10.66
N ARG A 6 18.73 19.32 -9.65
CA ARG A 6 17.82 18.17 -9.60
C ARG A 6 16.88 18.13 -10.81
N ARG A 7 16.25 19.25 -11.16
CA ARG A 7 15.36 19.31 -12.34
C ARG A 7 16.11 19.06 -13.64
N ALA A 8 17.32 19.60 -13.77
CA ALA A 8 18.17 19.34 -14.93
C ALA A 8 18.56 17.86 -15.00
N ALA A 9 19.04 17.28 -13.90
CA ALA A 9 19.46 15.90 -13.82
C ALA A 9 18.33 14.92 -14.14
N THR A 10 17.14 15.13 -13.57
CA THR A 10 15.96 14.29 -13.88
C THR A 10 15.54 14.43 -15.34
N ARG A 11 15.56 15.63 -15.92
CA ARG A 11 15.23 15.82 -17.34
C ARG A 11 16.23 15.13 -18.25
N VAL A 12 17.53 15.30 -18.00
CA VAL A 12 18.59 14.66 -18.78
C VAL A 12 18.52 13.14 -18.65
N SER A 13 18.33 12.61 -17.43
CA SER A 13 18.19 11.17 -17.20
C SER A 13 16.97 10.60 -17.93
N ASN A 14 15.83 11.29 -17.89
CA ASN A 14 14.61 10.84 -18.57
C ASN A 14 14.78 10.87 -20.09
N LEU A 15 15.40 11.91 -20.63
CA LEU A 15 15.68 12.03 -22.07
C LEU A 15 16.68 10.97 -22.52
N ALA A 16 17.76 10.75 -21.77
CA ALA A 16 18.78 9.75 -22.09
C ALA A 16 18.23 8.31 -22.14
N GLY A 17 17.15 8.02 -21.40
CA GLY A 17 16.47 6.72 -21.44
C GLY A 17 15.49 6.52 -22.59
N THR A 18 15.25 7.53 -23.44
CA THR A 18 14.29 7.41 -24.56
C THR A 18 14.89 6.75 -25.79
N ALA A 19 14.08 5.96 -26.52
CA ALA A 19 14.47 5.33 -27.78
C ALA A 19 14.94 6.35 -28.83
N THR A 20 14.36 7.54 -28.84
CA THR A 20 14.75 8.65 -29.74
C THR A 20 16.17 9.14 -29.49
N VAL A 21 16.60 9.24 -28.22
CA VAL A 21 17.96 9.67 -27.89
C VAL A 21 18.96 8.56 -28.20
N PHE A 22 18.59 7.30 -27.98
CA PHE A 22 19.40 6.16 -28.41
C PHE A 22 19.63 6.16 -29.93
N LEU A 23 18.57 6.33 -30.72
CA LEU A 23 18.66 6.46 -32.18
C LEU A 23 19.55 7.63 -32.61
N ALA A 24 19.42 8.79 -31.95
CA ALA A 24 20.29 9.94 -32.20
C ALA A 24 21.76 9.65 -31.87
N ALA A 25 22.05 8.96 -30.76
CA ALA A 25 23.40 8.56 -30.40
C ALA A 25 24.01 7.59 -31.42
N VAL A 26 23.23 6.62 -31.90
CA VAL A 26 23.64 5.71 -32.98
C VAL A 26 23.94 6.49 -34.27
N ALA A 27 23.08 7.46 -34.63
CA ALA A 27 23.32 8.31 -35.81
C ALA A 27 24.62 9.11 -35.69
N VAL A 28 24.92 9.66 -34.50
CA VAL A 28 26.19 10.35 -34.24
C VAL A 28 27.39 9.41 -34.44
N VAL A 29 27.32 8.17 -33.95
CA VAL A 29 28.39 7.17 -34.15
C VAL A 29 28.56 6.82 -35.63
N ILE A 30 27.47 6.71 -36.39
CA ILE A 30 27.51 6.46 -37.84
C ILE A 30 28.17 7.64 -38.57
N ILE A 31 27.77 8.88 -38.27
CA ILE A 31 28.34 10.09 -38.88
C ILE A 31 29.84 10.18 -38.56
N TRP A 32 30.23 9.93 -37.32
CA TRP A 32 31.63 9.88 -36.93
C TRP A 32 32.39 8.80 -37.71
N SER A 33 31.83 7.59 -37.85
CA SER A 33 32.45 6.49 -38.60
C SER A 33 32.66 6.84 -40.09
N VAL A 34 31.67 7.48 -40.71
CA VAL A 34 31.72 7.90 -42.13
C VAL A 34 32.70 9.06 -42.35
N THR A 35 32.95 9.90 -41.34
CA THR A 35 34.00 10.93 -41.45
C THR A 35 35.41 10.35 -41.28
N GLY A 36 35.58 9.14 -40.75
CA GLY A 36 36.89 8.49 -40.57
C GLY A 36 37.79 8.45 -41.81
N PRO A 37 37.30 7.99 -42.97
CA PRO A 37 38.06 7.99 -44.23
C PRO A 37 38.50 9.37 -44.72
N LEU A 38 37.81 10.46 -44.36
CA LEU A 38 38.22 11.82 -44.72
C LEU A 38 39.40 12.32 -43.88
N PHE A 39 39.63 11.69 -42.72
CA PHE A 39 40.70 12.05 -41.77
C PHE A 39 41.75 10.94 -41.64
N ASP A 40 41.81 10.00 -42.59
CA ASP A 40 42.72 8.84 -42.60
C ASP A 40 42.74 8.05 -41.28
N PHE A 41 41.60 8.01 -40.57
CA PHE A 41 41.50 7.40 -39.24
C PHE A 41 42.55 7.91 -38.23
N SER A 42 42.94 9.19 -38.33
CA SER A 42 43.97 9.81 -37.50
C SER A 42 43.75 9.69 -35.99
N ASP A 43 44.84 9.80 -35.23
CA ASP A 43 44.82 9.79 -33.77
C ASP A 43 43.90 10.87 -33.18
N THR A 44 43.83 12.04 -33.83
CA THR A 44 42.93 13.13 -33.39
C THR A 44 41.46 12.75 -33.58
N TRP A 45 41.13 12.09 -34.69
CA TRP A 45 39.76 11.64 -34.96
C TRP A 45 39.28 10.57 -33.96
N GLN A 46 40.17 9.66 -33.54
CA GLN A 46 39.89 8.69 -32.49
C GLN A 46 39.83 9.35 -31.09
N LEU A 47 40.73 10.29 -30.82
CA LEU A 47 40.78 11.02 -29.55
C LEU A 47 39.46 11.74 -29.26
N VAL A 48 38.89 12.41 -30.27
CA VAL A 48 37.64 13.18 -30.10
C VAL A 48 36.49 12.31 -29.59
N ILE A 49 36.27 11.12 -30.17
CA ILE A 49 35.16 10.25 -29.72
C ILE A 49 35.45 9.63 -28.35
N ASN A 50 36.71 9.24 -28.10
CA ASN A 50 37.11 8.61 -26.84
C ASN A 50 36.98 9.60 -25.68
N THR A 51 37.52 10.81 -25.85
CA THR A 51 37.42 11.87 -24.84
C THR A 51 35.97 12.32 -24.64
N GLY A 52 35.21 12.51 -25.72
CA GLY A 52 33.81 12.92 -25.65
C GLY A 52 32.95 11.90 -24.90
N THR A 53 33.05 10.63 -25.29
CA THR A 53 32.26 9.55 -24.67
C THR A 53 32.65 9.35 -23.21
N THR A 54 33.93 9.50 -22.86
CA THR A 54 34.40 9.41 -21.46
C THR A 54 33.77 10.49 -20.59
N ILE A 55 33.76 11.74 -21.04
CA ILE A 55 33.13 12.85 -20.30
C ILE A 55 31.63 12.59 -20.14
N VAL A 56 30.94 12.23 -21.23
CA VAL A 56 29.50 11.93 -21.20
C VAL A 56 29.20 10.78 -20.24
N THR A 57 30.00 9.71 -20.28
CA THR A 57 29.84 8.55 -19.39
C THR A 57 30.07 8.93 -17.94
N PHE A 58 31.12 9.70 -17.64
CA PHE A 58 31.40 10.18 -16.29
C PHE A 58 30.22 11.01 -15.74
N LEU A 59 29.69 11.94 -16.53
CA LEU A 59 28.51 12.71 -16.17
C LEU A 59 27.26 11.81 -16.01
N MET A 60 27.09 10.83 -16.91
CA MET A 60 25.97 9.88 -16.89
C MET A 60 25.97 9.07 -15.60
N VAL A 61 27.13 8.62 -15.09
CA VAL A 61 27.22 7.89 -13.82
C VAL A 61 26.62 8.71 -12.67
N PHE A 62 26.98 10.00 -12.55
CA PHE A 62 26.39 10.85 -11.52
C PHE A 62 24.89 11.09 -11.71
N LEU A 63 24.44 11.25 -12.96
CA LEU A 63 23.03 11.43 -13.28
C LEU A 63 22.20 10.19 -12.93
N ILE A 64 22.69 9.01 -13.30
CA ILE A 64 22.09 7.73 -12.97
C ILE A 64 22.07 7.55 -11.45
N GLN A 65 23.19 7.74 -10.76
CA GLN A 65 23.27 7.61 -9.30
C GLN A 65 22.31 8.56 -8.59
N ASN A 66 22.18 9.81 -9.03
CA ASN A 66 21.23 10.77 -8.44
C ASN A 66 19.77 10.33 -8.62
N THR A 67 19.42 9.81 -9.80
CA THR A 67 18.07 9.32 -10.09
C THR A 67 17.79 8.03 -9.31
N GLN A 68 18.73 7.07 -9.34
CA GLN A 68 18.63 5.79 -8.62
C GLN A 68 18.56 5.98 -7.11
N ASN A 69 19.37 6.85 -6.51
CA ASN A 69 19.33 7.13 -5.07
C ASN A 69 17.94 7.65 -4.64
N ARG A 70 17.35 8.54 -5.45
CA ARG A 70 16.01 9.06 -5.18
C ARG A 70 14.93 8.00 -5.34
N ASP A 71 14.99 7.21 -6.40
CA ASP A 71 14.01 6.15 -6.66
C ASP A 71 14.08 5.07 -5.58
N GLY A 72 15.29 4.71 -5.12
CA GLY A 72 15.51 3.82 -3.98
C GLY A 72 14.82 4.32 -2.70
N LYS A 73 15.01 5.60 -2.36
CA LYS A 73 14.33 6.22 -1.21
C LYS A 73 12.80 6.24 -1.35
N ALA A 74 12.30 6.50 -2.55
CA ALA A 74 10.86 6.50 -2.80
C ALA A 74 10.26 5.08 -2.65
N VAL A 75 10.99 4.04 -3.04
CA VAL A 75 10.58 2.64 -2.85
C VAL A 75 10.53 2.30 -1.36
N GLN A 76 11.57 2.67 -0.59
CA GLN A 76 11.61 2.45 0.86
C GLN A 76 10.40 3.08 1.57
N ILE A 77 10.10 4.35 1.31
CA ILE A 77 8.93 5.03 1.90
C ILE A 77 7.61 4.31 1.57
N LYS A 78 7.46 3.84 0.32
CA LYS A 78 6.26 3.08 -0.08
C LYS A 78 6.16 1.74 0.66
N LEU A 79 7.28 1.04 0.85
CA LEU A 79 7.33 -0.22 1.59
C LEU A 79 7.02 0.01 3.07
N ASP A 80 7.55 1.06 3.68
CA ASP A 80 7.28 1.42 5.06
C ASP A 80 5.79 1.69 5.30
N GLU A 81 5.14 2.42 4.38
CA GLU A 81 3.70 2.67 4.47
C GLU A 81 2.89 1.37 4.35
N LEU A 82 3.27 0.47 3.43
CA LEU A 82 2.64 -0.85 3.31
C LEU A 82 2.82 -1.69 4.57
N ILE A 83 4.00 -1.68 5.20
CA ILE A 83 4.25 -2.37 6.47
C ILE A 83 3.38 -1.79 7.59
N ARG A 84 3.29 -0.45 7.69
CA ARG A 84 2.46 0.23 8.70
C ARG A 84 0.97 -0.05 8.52
N ALA A 85 0.50 -0.13 7.29
CA ALA A 85 -0.91 -0.39 6.97
C ALA A 85 -1.32 -1.87 7.11
N THR A 86 -0.37 -2.80 7.11
CA THR A 86 -0.64 -4.25 7.12
C THR A 86 -0.80 -4.81 8.54
N LYS A 87 -2.00 -5.30 8.87
CA LYS A 87 -2.26 -5.93 10.18
C LYS A 87 -1.39 -7.17 10.41
N GLY A 88 -0.55 -7.12 11.42
CA GLY A 88 0.33 -8.23 11.80
C GLY A 88 1.71 -8.21 11.14
N ALA A 89 2.02 -7.21 10.31
CA ALA A 89 3.40 -6.89 9.95
C ALA A 89 4.12 -6.29 11.18
N ARG A 90 5.42 -6.54 11.32
CA ARG A 90 6.16 -5.98 12.46
C ARG A 90 6.64 -4.58 12.08
N ALA A 91 6.01 -3.56 12.66
CA ALA A 91 6.33 -2.15 12.41
C ALA A 91 7.79 -1.78 12.75
N GLN A 92 8.50 -2.61 13.54
CA GLN A 92 9.93 -2.49 13.82
C GLN A 92 10.84 -2.65 12.59
N TYR A 93 10.31 -3.04 11.43
CA TYR A 93 11.06 -3.16 10.17
C TYR A 93 11.01 -1.92 9.29
N VAL A 94 10.30 -0.89 9.73
CA VAL A 94 10.27 0.41 9.06
C VAL A 94 11.60 1.11 9.28
N GLY A 95 12.22 1.61 8.21
CA GLY A 95 13.49 2.36 8.28
C GLY A 95 14.73 1.50 8.53
N LEU A 96 14.72 0.22 8.11
CA LEU A 96 15.89 -0.67 8.23
C LEU A 96 17.11 -0.15 7.45
N GLU A 97 16.90 0.61 6.37
CA GLU A 97 17.96 1.16 5.52
C GLU A 97 18.86 2.19 6.20
N ASP A 98 18.38 2.82 7.27
CA ASP A 98 19.11 3.85 8.01
C ASP A 98 19.85 3.25 9.22
N MET A 99 19.70 1.95 9.47
CA MET A 99 20.35 1.26 10.58
C MET A 99 21.83 0.99 10.29
N SER A 100 22.65 0.95 11.35
CA SER A 100 24.06 0.59 11.19
C SER A 100 24.19 -0.88 10.77
N ASP A 101 25.28 -1.22 10.07
CA ASP A 101 25.55 -2.61 9.68
C ASP A 101 25.59 -3.56 10.89
N GLN A 102 26.05 -3.08 12.05
CA GLN A 102 26.09 -3.86 13.29
C GLN A 102 24.68 -4.14 13.84
N ASP A 103 23.80 -3.15 13.82
CA ASP A 103 22.41 -3.32 14.26
C ASP A 103 21.64 -4.23 13.29
N LEU A 104 21.90 -4.11 11.99
CA LEU A 104 21.31 -4.95 10.96
C LEU A 104 21.75 -6.41 11.10
N ALA A 105 23.04 -6.65 11.38
CA ALA A 105 23.58 -7.98 11.67
C ALA A 105 22.95 -8.58 12.95
N THR A 106 22.75 -7.76 13.98
CA THR A 106 22.10 -8.20 15.23
C THR A 106 20.64 -8.61 14.99
N LEU A 107 19.91 -7.86 14.16
CA LEU A 107 18.55 -8.19 13.72
C LEU A 107 18.52 -9.50 12.93
N GLU A 108 19.44 -9.67 11.98
CA GLU A 108 19.56 -10.90 11.18
C GLU A 108 19.85 -12.12 12.07
N ASP A 109 20.74 -11.98 13.06
CA ASP A 109 21.08 -13.07 13.98
C ASP A 109 19.88 -13.43 14.88
N GLY A 110 19.13 -12.42 15.35
CA GLY A 110 17.85 -12.62 16.03
C GLY A 110 16.85 -13.42 15.18
N PHE A 111 16.78 -13.15 13.87
CA PHE A 111 15.96 -13.92 12.93
C PHE A 111 16.41 -15.36 12.79
N LYS A 112 17.72 -15.60 12.57
CA LYS A 112 18.27 -16.95 12.47
C LYS A 112 17.94 -17.77 13.71
N ARG A 113 18.07 -17.18 14.89
CA ARG A 113 17.74 -17.84 16.17
C ARG A 113 16.24 -18.13 16.33
N MET A 114 15.36 -17.23 15.90
CA MET A 114 13.91 -17.48 15.89
C MET A 114 13.51 -18.56 14.88
N ALA A 115 14.09 -18.54 13.68
CA ALA A 115 13.82 -19.54 12.64
C ALA A 115 14.32 -20.93 13.04
N GLN A 116 15.45 -21.01 13.75
CA GLN A 116 16.02 -22.26 14.25
C GLN A 116 15.32 -22.78 15.51
N ASN A 117 14.48 -21.97 16.18
CA ASN A 117 13.75 -22.39 17.37
C ASN A 117 12.23 -22.51 17.10
N PRO A 118 11.77 -23.64 16.51
CA PRO A 118 10.37 -23.87 16.12
C PRO A 118 9.38 -23.84 17.28
N SER A 119 9.85 -23.87 18.53
CA SER A 119 9.03 -23.71 19.72
C SER A 119 8.47 -22.28 19.86
N SER A 120 9.22 -21.27 19.45
CA SER A 120 8.83 -19.85 19.53
C SER A 120 7.77 -19.49 18.49
N ALA A 121 7.89 -20.00 17.26
CA ALA A 121 6.88 -19.87 16.21
C ALA A 121 5.54 -20.50 16.63
N ARG A 122 5.57 -21.71 17.20
CA ARG A 122 4.37 -22.41 17.70
C ARG A 122 3.74 -21.70 18.91
N ALA A 123 4.54 -21.09 19.79
CA ALA A 123 4.03 -20.34 20.94
C ALA A 123 3.31 -19.04 20.51
N ILE A 124 3.88 -18.32 19.54
CA ILE A 124 3.26 -17.13 18.95
C ILE A 124 1.95 -17.49 18.24
N GLU A 125 1.92 -18.60 17.51
CA GLU A 125 0.71 -19.10 16.83
C GLU A 125 -0.39 -19.49 17.84
N LYS A 126 -0.04 -20.18 18.93
CA LYS A 126 -0.96 -20.49 20.03
C LYS A 126 -1.53 -19.23 20.68
N MET A 127 -0.71 -18.21 20.91
CA MET A 127 -1.16 -16.93 21.46
C MET A 127 -2.10 -16.20 20.50
N ARG A 128 -1.80 -16.20 19.20
CA ARG A 128 -2.67 -15.63 18.17
C ARG A 128 -4.03 -16.33 18.14
N GLY A 129 -4.05 -17.66 18.21
CA GLY A 129 -5.28 -18.45 18.30
C GLY A 129 -6.12 -18.11 19.54
N LYS A 130 -5.48 -18.03 20.73
CA LYS A 130 -6.16 -17.66 21.98
C LYS A 130 -6.73 -16.25 21.93
N LEU A 131 -5.98 -15.27 21.41
CA LEU A 131 -6.44 -13.89 21.31
C LEU A 131 -7.65 -13.76 20.36
N ASN A 132 -7.65 -14.50 19.26
CA ASN A 132 -8.75 -14.48 18.29
C ASN A 132 -10.02 -15.14 18.85
N GLU A 133 -9.87 -16.22 19.61
CA GLU A 133 -11.00 -16.87 20.33
C GLU A 133 -11.54 -16.01 21.47
N GLU A 134 -10.67 -15.33 22.22
CA GLU A 134 -11.07 -14.34 23.23
C GLU A 134 -11.84 -13.17 22.58
N HIS A 135 -11.38 -12.68 21.44
CA HIS A 135 -12.06 -11.62 20.68
C HIS A 135 -13.45 -12.06 20.20
N LYS A 136 -13.57 -13.30 19.69
CA LYS A 136 -14.86 -13.90 19.33
C LYS A 136 -15.77 -14.09 20.53
N ARG A 137 -15.23 -14.53 21.68
CA ARG A 137 -16.00 -14.65 22.93
C ARG A 137 -16.54 -13.30 23.39
N ARG A 138 -15.70 -12.26 23.40
CA ARG A 138 -16.12 -10.90 23.76
C ARG A 138 -17.17 -10.34 22.81
N HIS A 139 -17.03 -10.57 21.50
CA HIS A 139 -18.06 -10.20 20.53
C HIS A 139 -19.37 -11.00 20.69
N ARG A 140 -19.27 -12.29 21.01
CA ARG A 140 -20.45 -13.15 21.24
C ARG A 140 -21.19 -12.75 22.53
N VAL A 141 -20.46 -12.46 23.61
CA VAL A 141 -21.02 -11.98 24.89
C VAL A 141 -21.70 -10.62 24.74
N HIS A 142 -21.12 -9.69 23.97
CA HIS A 142 -21.75 -8.40 23.70
C HIS A 142 -23.05 -8.52 22.88
N THR A 143 -23.17 -9.57 22.06
CA THR A 143 -24.38 -9.86 21.28
C THR A 143 -25.41 -10.69 22.08
N THR A 144 -24.96 -11.51 23.04
CA THR A 144 -25.83 -12.37 23.87
C THR A 144 -26.50 -11.62 25.03
N HIS A 145 -25.89 -10.57 25.59
CA HIS A 145 -26.55 -9.75 26.62
C HIS A 145 -27.59 -8.75 26.07
N ALA A 146 -27.77 -8.64 24.76
CA ALA A 146 -28.80 -7.78 24.18
C ALA A 146 -30.23 -8.38 24.24
N HIS A 147 -30.43 -9.55 24.86
CA HIS A 147 -31.75 -10.22 24.86
C HIS A 147 -32.25 -10.77 26.20
N THR A 148 -31.59 -10.48 27.32
CA THR A 148 -32.00 -11.02 28.64
C THR A 148 -32.26 -9.95 29.69
N ASP A 149 -32.88 -8.85 29.29
CA ASP A 149 -33.55 -7.94 30.24
C ASP A 149 -34.84 -7.41 29.61
N LEU A 150 -35.86 -8.27 29.61
CA LEU A 150 -37.25 -7.87 29.42
C LEU A 150 -38.06 -8.57 30.53
N SER A 151 -38.05 -7.94 31.72
CA SER A 151 -39.12 -8.06 32.71
C SER A 151 -39.89 -6.72 32.70
N PRO A 152 -41.22 -6.72 32.89
CA PRO A 152 -42.12 -5.73 32.29
C PRO A 152 -42.05 -4.40 33.02
N ALA A 153 -41.40 -3.40 32.41
CA ALA A 153 -41.48 -2.03 32.88
C ALA A 153 -42.89 -1.49 32.63
N GLU A 154 -43.53 -1.15 33.74
CA GLU A 154 -44.77 -0.41 33.87
C GLU A 154 -44.83 0.78 32.90
N ALA A 155 -46.03 0.98 32.35
CA ALA A 155 -46.36 2.14 31.56
C ALA A 155 -46.26 3.40 32.43
N SER A 156 -45.23 4.22 32.18
CA SER A 156 -45.20 5.61 32.63
C SER A 156 -45.70 6.50 31.48
N PRO A 157 -46.82 7.23 31.65
CA PRO A 157 -47.48 7.95 30.57
C PRO A 157 -46.90 9.36 30.45
N ASP A 158 -45.62 9.52 30.13
CA ASP A 158 -45.07 10.84 29.76
C ASP A 158 -43.69 10.75 29.10
N SER A 159 -43.65 10.30 27.84
CA SER A 159 -42.46 10.46 27.00
C SER A 159 -42.84 10.92 25.59
N PRO A 160 -42.35 12.09 25.12
CA PRO A 160 -42.83 12.73 23.90
C PRO A 160 -42.24 12.14 22.60
N ASN A 161 -41.77 10.88 22.60
CA ASN A 161 -41.05 10.32 21.46
C ASN A 161 -41.50 8.92 21.03
N THR A 162 -42.80 8.65 21.08
CA THR A 162 -43.39 7.41 20.56
C THR A 162 -43.86 7.61 19.13
N ALA A 163 -43.07 7.14 18.17
CA ALA A 163 -43.48 7.04 16.77
C ALA A 163 -44.68 6.08 16.66
N GLN A 164 -45.89 6.61 16.45
CA GLN A 164 -47.09 5.80 16.30
C GLN A 164 -47.12 5.16 14.90
N THR A 165 -47.39 3.86 14.86
CA THR A 165 -47.56 3.12 13.61
C THR A 165 -49.03 3.09 13.28
N ILE A 166 -49.41 3.62 12.11
CA ILE A 166 -50.81 3.74 11.69
C ILE A 166 -51.00 2.88 10.45
N THR A 167 -52.06 2.08 10.46
CA THR A 167 -52.45 1.24 9.32
C THR A 167 -53.60 1.92 8.60
N ALA A 168 -53.41 2.23 7.32
CA ALA A 168 -54.46 2.82 6.49
C ALA A 168 -55.48 1.76 6.07
N ALA A 169 -56.68 2.20 5.68
CA ALA A 169 -57.78 1.31 5.28
C ALA A 169 -57.46 0.43 4.04
N ASP A 170 -56.37 0.72 3.32
CA ASP A 170 -55.85 -0.07 2.20
C ASP A 170 -54.91 -1.23 2.64
N GLY A 171 -54.68 -1.40 3.95
CA GLY A 171 -53.83 -2.44 4.53
C GLY A 171 -52.34 -2.10 4.60
N ARG A 172 -51.92 -0.89 4.24
CA ARG A 172 -50.51 -0.46 4.33
C ARG A 172 -50.20 0.20 5.68
N THR A 173 -49.03 -0.13 6.22
CA THR A 173 -48.55 0.35 7.52
C THR A 173 -47.53 1.48 7.35
N TYR A 174 -47.79 2.60 8.01
CA TYR A 174 -46.95 3.79 7.98
C TYR A 174 -46.40 4.10 9.37
N ARG A 175 -45.17 4.59 9.44
CA ARG A 175 -44.59 5.10 10.68
C ARG A 175 -44.73 6.61 10.68
N GLN A 176 -45.42 7.15 11.69
CA GLN A 176 -45.54 8.59 11.89
C GLN A 176 -44.47 9.07 12.87
N VAL A 177 -43.60 9.98 12.41
CA VAL A 177 -42.58 10.64 13.24
C VAL A 177 -42.64 12.12 12.93
N HIS A 178 -42.88 12.97 13.94
CA HIS A 178 -42.98 14.43 13.79
C HIS A 178 -43.91 14.89 12.65
N GLY A 179 -45.14 14.36 12.62
CA GLY A 179 -46.18 14.80 11.66
C GLY A 179 -45.99 14.34 10.21
N ARG A 180 -44.90 13.64 9.87
CA ARG A 180 -44.62 13.15 8.51
C ARG A 180 -44.78 11.62 8.45
N MET A 181 -45.53 11.14 7.45
CA MET A 181 -45.75 9.70 7.25
C MET A 181 -44.69 9.12 6.30
N LEU A 182 -43.96 8.09 6.76
CA LEU A 182 -42.95 7.40 5.96
C LEU A 182 -43.39 5.94 5.69
N PRO A 183 -43.31 5.46 4.43
CA PRO A 183 -43.68 4.10 4.08
C PRO A 183 -42.65 3.08 4.59
N ARG A 184 -43.12 1.99 5.19
CA ARG A 184 -42.24 0.95 5.75
C ARG A 184 -41.87 -0.06 4.64
N HIS A 185 -40.61 -0.07 4.19
CA HIS A 185 -40.15 -1.06 3.20
C HIS A 185 -40.14 -2.49 3.78
N ARG A 186 -40.84 -3.42 3.09
CA ARG A 186 -40.84 -4.87 3.37
C ARG A 186 -39.50 -5.49 2.95
N THR A 187 -38.71 -5.94 3.90
CA THR A 187 -37.67 -6.95 3.66
C THR A 187 -38.32 -8.34 3.65
N HIS A 188 -38.46 -8.95 2.47
CA HIS A 188 -38.96 -10.31 2.32
C HIS A 188 -37.91 -11.31 2.85
N ALA A 189 -38.28 -12.04 3.90
CA ALA A 189 -37.60 -13.25 4.34
C ALA A 189 -37.97 -14.41 3.39
N HIS A 190 -36.97 -15.06 2.79
CA HIS A 190 -37.16 -16.32 2.07
C HIS A 190 -36.50 -17.46 2.84
N GLY A 191 -37.33 -18.22 3.55
CA GLY A 191 -37.00 -19.54 4.07
C GLY A 191 -38.24 -20.41 3.96
N THR A 192 -38.20 -21.43 3.09
CA THR A 192 -39.18 -22.53 3.17
C THR A 192 -38.62 -23.81 2.57
N ARG A 193 -38.74 -24.87 3.38
CA ARG A 193 -38.52 -26.31 3.15
C ARG A 193 -39.15 -26.85 1.86
N ARG A 194 -38.58 -27.94 1.33
CA ARG A 194 -39.36 -28.99 0.66
C ARG A 194 -38.84 -30.39 1.01
N VAL A 195 -39.79 -31.26 1.33
CA VAL A 195 -39.72 -32.71 1.61
C VAL A 195 -40.27 -33.45 0.37
N LEU A 196 -39.96 -34.75 0.26
CA LEU A 196 -40.44 -35.78 -0.70
C LEU A 196 -39.59 -35.84 -1.98
N ARG A 197 -39.03 -36.97 -2.42
CA ARG A 197 -39.31 -38.41 -2.23
C ARG A 197 -38.00 -39.19 -2.30
#